data_AF-A0A7X4KC53-F1
#
_entry.id   AF-A0A7X4KC53-F1
#
_cell.length_a   1.000
_cell.length_b   1.000
_cell.length_c   1.000
_cell.angle_alpha   90.00
_cell.angle_beta   90.00
_cell.angle_gamma   90.00
#
_symmetry.space_group_name_H-M   'P 1'
#
loop_
_entity.id
_entity.type
_entity.pdbx_description
1 polymer ?
#
loop_
_entity_poly.entity_id
_entity_poly.type
_entity_poly.pdbx_seq_one_letter_code
_entity_poly.pdbx_strand_id
1 'polypeptide(L)'
;MMQRRLFLYSAALFLSACGGDGATRAEAPAQSLAAPAATTVAGTTSTVALAGNAFITSAPAGAGEVINDNGLANWSNANSVTSAYFRVASAGSVTLGLDARLAGSNNSTIRVTVNGTPFTVALAGTATKTYAVGTVNVAAPGYVKVDLQGVSKDGGYFGDVSALKVTTTATVNYANDAANYYWSRRGPSVHMSYTTPANTEYFYNEMTIPTGQDPIGSYFMANGFSGGYFGIQVKSTTERWILFSVWDADNGAKTTLVSKGAGVVDNSFGGEGTGGQSYLVYNWIAGNTYRFITRARPDGSGGTNFSAWFYAPETGVWRYIATWKRPATVTYLTSNHSFLENFIDTNGYTGRRVQYGNQWARNANGTWSEATIGRLTGDATVTNAQRMDYAGGLENGRFYLRNGGFFADYVPVNQNFTRPATGQQPTVDVSSLPQ
;
A
#
# COMPACT_ATOMS: atom_id res chain seq x y z
N MET A 1 -23.02 -30.39 -51.74
CA MET A 1 -21.79 -31.21 -51.71
C MET A 1 -21.48 -31.49 -50.25
N MET A 2 -21.85 -32.68 -49.74
CA MET A 2 -20.94 -33.76 -49.29
C MET A 2 -19.93 -33.29 -48.22
N GLN A 3 -19.75 -33.87 -47.03
CA GLN A 3 -20.22 -35.07 -46.29
C GLN A 3 -19.80 -34.81 -44.81
N ARG A 4 -20.62 -35.04 -43.75
CA ARG A 4 -20.83 -36.31 -42.99
C ARG A 4 -19.49 -36.88 -42.43
N ARG A 5 -19.30 -37.29 -41.16
CA ARG A 5 -20.22 -37.82 -40.12
C ARG A 5 -19.64 -37.72 -38.70
N LEU A 6 -20.59 -37.61 -37.76
CA LEU A 6 -20.56 -38.00 -36.34
C LEU A 6 -20.56 -39.54 -36.22
N PHE A 7 -19.93 -40.14 -35.19
CA PHE A 7 -20.35 -41.45 -34.68
C PHE A 7 -20.13 -41.58 -33.16
N LEU A 8 -21.12 -42.20 -32.53
CA LEU A 8 -21.40 -42.36 -31.11
C LEU A 8 -21.42 -43.88 -30.79
N TYR A 9 -21.02 -44.23 -29.56
CA TYR A 9 -21.32 -45.42 -28.74
C TYR A 9 -21.05 -46.85 -29.26
N SER A 10 -20.44 -47.69 -28.41
CA SER A 10 -21.18 -48.63 -27.53
C SER A 10 -20.25 -49.60 -26.80
N ALA A 11 -20.65 -49.95 -25.57
CA ALA A 11 -20.04 -50.94 -24.69
C ALA A 11 -20.58 -52.36 -24.95
N ALA A 12 -19.79 -53.39 -24.62
CA ALA A 12 -20.27 -54.76 -24.40
C ALA A 12 -19.38 -55.51 -23.40
N LEU A 13 -20.01 -56.09 -22.37
CA LEU A 13 -19.49 -57.08 -21.43
C LEU A 13 -19.43 -58.48 -22.07
N PHE A 14 -18.49 -59.33 -21.62
CA PHE A 14 -18.68 -60.79 -21.55
C PHE A 14 -17.89 -61.41 -20.37
N LEU A 15 -18.59 -62.20 -19.55
CA LEU A 15 -18.07 -63.33 -18.73
C LEU A 15 -17.76 -64.52 -19.68
N SER A 16 -16.99 -65.59 -19.43
CA SER A 16 -16.67 -66.41 -18.23
C SER A 16 -15.65 -67.53 -18.59
N ALA A 17 -14.97 -68.06 -17.56
CA ALA A 17 -14.63 -69.47 -17.26
C ALA A 17 -13.43 -70.23 -17.89
N CYS A 18 -12.56 -70.67 -16.95
CA CYS A 18 -11.94 -72.00 -16.71
C CYS A 18 -10.88 -72.62 -17.64
N GLY A 19 -9.74 -72.96 -17.02
CA GLY A 19 -8.78 -73.97 -17.49
C GLY A 19 -7.45 -73.82 -16.74
N GLY A 20 -7.20 -74.67 -15.73
CA GLY A 20 -5.99 -74.64 -14.90
C GLY A 20 -4.84 -75.45 -15.50
N ASP A 21 -3.62 -75.16 -15.03
CA ASP A 21 -2.64 -76.18 -14.61
C ASP A 21 -1.49 -75.52 -13.85
N GLY A 22 -0.98 -76.27 -12.87
CA GLY A 22 -0.25 -75.74 -11.72
C GLY A 22 1.23 -75.43 -11.92
N ALA A 23 1.72 -74.52 -11.07
CA ALA A 23 3.09 -74.53 -10.57
C ALA A 23 3.13 -73.81 -9.21
N THR A 24 3.42 -74.57 -8.16
CA THR A 24 3.68 -74.08 -6.80
C THR A 24 4.94 -73.21 -6.77
N ARG A 25 4.79 -71.93 -6.42
CA ARG A 25 5.90 -71.05 -6.00
C ARG A 25 5.63 -70.60 -4.57
N ALA A 26 6.59 -70.89 -3.69
CA ALA A 26 6.56 -70.50 -2.29
C ALA A 26 6.56 -68.96 -2.15
N GLU A 27 5.62 -68.42 -1.38
CA GLU A 27 5.61 -67.02 -0.96
C GLU A 27 6.70 -66.77 0.09
N ALA A 28 7.58 -65.81 -0.17
CA ALA A 28 8.46 -65.23 0.83
C ALA A 28 7.67 -64.21 1.69
N PRO A 29 7.92 -64.11 3.00
CA PRO A 29 7.17 -63.18 3.85
C PRO A 29 7.47 -61.74 3.46
N ALA A 30 6.41 -60.96 3.25
CA ALA A 30 6.49 -59.52 2.99
C ALA A 30 7.12 -58.80 4.19
N GLN A 31 8.36 -58.34 4.03
CA GLN A 31 8.98 -57.42 4.97
C GLN A 31 8.28 -56.06 4.83
N SER A 32 7.59 -55.65 5.89
CA SER A 32 7.04 -54.32 6.07
C SER A 32 8.19 -53.30 6.04
N LEU A 33 8.39 -52.64 4.90
CA LEU A 33 9.24 -51.45 4.81
C LEU A 33 8.56 -50.32 5.59
N ALA A 34 9.11 -49.99 6.76
CA ALA A 34 8.72 -48.81 7.51
C ALA A 34 8.85 -47.58 6.61
N ALA A 35 7.78 -46.77 6.54
CA ALA A 35 7.82 -45.49 5.85
C ALA A 35 8.97 -44.64 6.43
N PRO A 36 9.78 -43.96 5.59
CA PRO A 36 10.84 -43.11 6.08
C PRO A 36 10.24 -42.02 6.97
N ALA A 37 10.80 -41.86 8.17
CA ALA A 37 10.42 -40.81 9.09
C ALA A 37 10.48 -39.47 8.36
N ALA A 38 9.37 -38.73 8.35
CA ALA A 38 9.32 -37.40 7.76
C ALA A 38 10.37 -36.52 8.45
N THR A 39 11.41 -36.15 7.71
CA THR A 39 12.43 -35.21 8.17
C THR A 39 11.75 -33.88 8.42
N THR A 40 11.48 -33.56 9.69
CA THR A 40 10.97 -32.26 10.10
C THR A 40 12.07 -31.23 9.81
N VAL A 41 11.89 -30.44 8.74
CA VAL A 41 12.76 -29.30 8.46
C VAL A 41 12.69 -28.36 9.66
N ALA A 42 13.83 -28.11 10.32
CA ALA A 42 13.89 -27.21 11.45
C ALA A 42 13.56 -25.78 10.98
N GLY A 43 12.69 -25.08 11.72
CA GLY A 43 12.32 -23.70 11.42
C GLY A 43 13.48 -22.73 11.64
N THR A 44 13.54 -21.67 10.82
CA THR A 44 14.49 -20.56 11.00
C THR A 44 13.87 -19.51 11.92
N THR A 45 14.68 -18.89 12.77
CA THR A 45 14.24 -17.80 13.66
C THR A 45 14.61 -16.44 13.08
N SER A 46 13.60 -15.59 12.85
CA SER A 46 13.76 -14.17 12.49
C SER A 46 13.55 -13.28 13.71
N THR A 47 14.21 -12.12 13.74
CA THR A 47 13.98 -11.07 14.77
C THR A 47 13.24 -9.91 14.13
N VAL A 48 11.94 -9.79 14.40
CA VAL A 48 11.09 -8.73 13.88
C VAL A 48 11.07 -7.58 14.88
N ALA A 49 11.90 -6.55 14.63
CA ALA A 49 12.00 -5.40 15.52
C ALA A 49 10.69 -4.59 15.53
N LEU A 50 10.17 -4.27 16.72
CA LEU A 50 8.95 -3.48 16.86
C LEU A 50 9.14 -2.04 16.33
N ALA A 51 10.35 -1.50 16.41
CA ALA A 51 10.69 -0.17 15.92
C ALA A 51 10.29 0.06 14.46
N GLY A 52 10.38 -0.96 13.60
CA GLY A 52 9.98 -0.89 12.19
C GLY A 52 8.63 -1.52 11.86
N ASN A 53 8.09 -2.34 12.75
CA ASN A 53 7.00 -3.27 12.43
C ASN A 53 5.78 -3.17 13.36
N ALA A 54 5.78 -2.24 14.32
CA ALA A 54 4.70 -2.07 15.28
C ALA A 54 4.07 -0.68 15.29
N PHE A 55 2.82 -0.64 15.76
CA PHE A 55 1.98 0.54 15.82
C PHE A 55 1.13 0.50 17.08
N ILE A 56 0.89 1.66 17.69
CA ILE A 56 -0.17 1.79 18.71
C ILE A 56 -1.50 1.85 17.95
N THR A 57 -2.28 0.77 17.99
CA THR A 57 -3.51 0.62 17.19
C THR A 57 -4.77 0.94 17.97
N SER A 58 -4.68 1.00 19.29
CA SER A 58 -5.72 1.53 20.17
C SER A 58 -5.06 2.12 21.41
N ALA A 59 -5.47 3.30 21.82
CA ALA A 59 -5.04 3.92 23.07
C ALA A 59 -6.09 4.91 23.56
N PRO A 60 -6.34 5.01 24.88
CA PRO A 60 -7.16 6.08 25.42
C PRO A 60 -6.47 7.45 25.27
N ALA A 61 -7.25 8.52 25.35
CA ALA A 61 -6.71 9.87 25.29
C ALA A 61 -5.67 10.10 26.41
N GLY A 62 -4.52 10.70 26.05
CA GLY A 62 -3.43 10.99 26.98
C GLY A 62 -2.55 9.79 27.33
N ALA A 63 -2.72 8.63 26.70
CA ALA A 63 -1.82 7.50 26.91
C ALA A 63 -0.41 7.81 26.38
N GLY A 64 0.61 7.45 27.16
CA GLY A 64 2.01 7.81 26.89
C GLY A 64 2.80 6.79 26.09
N GLU A 65 2.16 5.71 25.63
CA GLU A 65 2.82 4.64 24.88
C GLU A 65 3.37 5.10 23.55
N VAL A 66 4.54 4.57 23.22
CA VAL A 66 5.23 4.96 21.99
C VAL A 66 5.95 3.78 21.38
N ILE A 67 6.05 3.79 20.05
CA ILE A 67 7.03 2.99 19.32
C ILE A 67 8.19 3.94 18.97
N ASN A 68 9.35 3.71 19.59
CA ASN A 68 10.59 4.43 19.31
C ASN A 68 11.62 3.49 18.67
N ASP A 69 12.86 3.97 18.49
CA ASP A 69 13.95 3.20 17.86
C ASP A 69 14.30 1.88 18.60
N ASN A 70 13.90 1.75 19.86
CA ASN A 70 14.08 0.54 20.67
C ASN A 70 12.83 -0.35 20.75
N GLY A 71 11.73 0.03 20.09
CA GLY A 71 10.46 -0.69 20.10
C GLY A 71 9.38 -0.04 20.97
N LEU A 72 8.52 -0.85 21.58
CA LEU A 72 7.45 -0.38 22.46
C LEU A 72 8.02 0.06 23.80
N ALA A 73 7.74 1.30 24.19
CA ALA A 73 8.17 1.91 25.45
C ALA A 73 7.03 2.73 26.09
N ASN A 74 7.27 3.22 27.31
CA ASN A 74 6.30 3.98 28.13
C ASN A 74 4.96 3.25 28.32
N TRP A 75 4.98 1.92 28.24
CA TRP A 75 3.78 1.10 28.23
C TRP A 75 3.13 1.02 29.61
N SER A 76 2.08 1.80 29.83
CA SER A 76 1.49 1.96 31.17
C SER A 76 -0.01 1.71 31.22
N ASN A 77 -0.73 1.80 30.12
CA ASN A 77 -2.17 1.68 30.08
C ASN A 77 -2.63 0.28 29.61
N ALA A 78 -3.44 -0.40 30.42
CA ALA A 78 -3.97 -1.74 30.11
C ALA A 78 -4.96 -1.72 28.93
N ASN A 79 -5.54 -0.56 28.62
CA ASN A 79 -6.46 -0.38 27.50
C ASN A 79 -5.74 -0.04 26.19
N SER A 80 -4.43 0.21 26.22
CA SER A 80 -3.64 0.40 25.00
C SER A 80 -3.31 -0.95 24.35
N VAL A 81 -3.42 -1.00 23.03
CA VAL A 81 -3.07 -2.14 22.19
C VAL A 81 -1.99 -1.72 21.22
N THR A 82 -0.87 -2.44 21.25
CA THR A 82 0.20 -2.32 20.27
C THR A 82 0.15 -3.52 19.34
N SER A 83 0.09 -3.29 18.04
CA SER A 83 0.09 -4.37 17.04
C SER A 83 1.41 -4.39 16.29
N ALA A 84 2.07 -5.54 16.25
CA ALA A 84 3.22 -5.83 15.40
C ALA A 84 2.83 -6.75 14.25
N TYR A 85 3.49 -6.59 13.10
CA TYR A 85 3.14 -7.30 11.86
C TYR A 85 4.37 -7.91 11.20
N PHE A 86 4.21 -9.13 10.67
CA PHE A 86 5.15 -9.77 9.77
C PHE A 86 4.38 -10.66 8.79
N ARG A 87 4.94 -10.94 7.62
CA ARG A 87 4.30 -11.77 6.60
C ARG A 87 5.00 -13.13 6.49
N VAL A 88 4.22 -14.22 6.40
CA VAL A 88 4.74 -15.55 6.07
C VAL A 88 4.40 -15.92 4.62
N ALA A 89 5.34 -16.52 3.90
CA ALA A 89 5.19 -16.85 2.48
C ALA A 89 4.33 -18.09 2.20
N SER A 90 4.08 -18.93 3.21
CA SER A 90 3.29 -20.16 3.09
C SER A 90 2.51 -20.45 4.37
N ALA A 91 1.51 -21.33 4.27
CA ALA A 91 0.86 -21.91 5.43
C ALA A 91 1.87 -22.72 6.28
N GLY A 92 1.60 -22.85 7.57
CA GLY A 92 2.40 -23.66 8.48
C GLY A 92 2.47 -23.14 9.91
N SER A 93 3.23 -23.86 10.73
CA SER A 93 3.44 -23.54 12.14
C SER A 93 4.34 -22.31 12.31
N VAL A 94 3.97 -21.41 13.21
CA VAL A 94 4.72 -20.23 13.61
C VAL A 94 4.80 -20.20 15.14
N THR A 95 6.02 -20.32 15.66
CA THR A 95 6.31 -20.18 17.10
C THR A 95 6.83 -18.79 17.38
N LEU A 96 6.28 -18.13 18.41
CA LEU A 96 6.66 -16.78 18.80
C LEU A 96 7.35 -16.74 20.17
N GLY A 97 8.38 -15.90 20.23
CA GLY A 97 8.95 -15.34 21.46
C GLY A 97 8.90 -13.81 21.44
N LEU A 98 9.08 -13.20 22.60
CA LEU A 98 9.01 -11.76 22.82
C LEU A 98 10.30 -11.29 23.50
N ASP A 99 11.11 -10.46 22.83
CA ASP A 99 12.27 -9.84 23.45
C ASP A 99 11.79 -8.63 24.25
N ALA A 100 11.86 -8.73 25.58
CA ALA A 100 11.34 -7.72 26.49
C ALA A 100 12.20 -7.57 27.75
N ARG A 101 12.01 -6.45 28.45
CA ARG A 101 12.54 -6.20 29.79
C ARG A 101 11.56 -5.35 30.59
N LEU A 102 11.71 -5.34 31.91
CA LEU A 102 10.97 -4.42 32.77
C LEU A 102 11.86 -3.26 33.22
N ALA A 103 11.37 -2.05 33.02
CA ALA A 103 11.90 -0.83 33.58
C ALA A 103 10.79 -0.16 34.40
N GLY A 104 11.02 0.09 35.68
CA GLY A 104 9.99 0.65 36.58
C GLY A 104 8.95 -0.35 37.09
N SER A 105 9.12 -1.65 36.83
CA SER A 105 8.38 -2.79 37.40
C SER A 105 9.34 -3.97 37.57
N ASN A 106 9.00 -4.95 38.41
CA ASN A 106 9.75 -6.22 38.55
C ASN A 106 8.97 -7.41 37.97
N ASN A 107 7.64 -7.31 37.93
CA ASN A 107 6.75 -8.30 37.36
C ASN A 107 5.61 -7.62 36.60
N SER A 108 5.26 -8.18 35.45
CA SER A 108 4.03 -7.82 34.75
C SER A 108 3.43 -9.04 34.07
N THR A 109 2.13 -8.97 33.80
CA THR A 109 1.43 -9.93 32.93
C THR A 109 0.89 -9.15 31.75
N ILE A 110 1.12 -9.69 30.56
CA ILE A 110 0.59 -9.16 29.32
C ILE A 110 -0.19 -10.25 28.59
N ARG A 111 -1.14 -9.83 27.75
CA ARG A 111 -1.82 -10.66 26.77
C ARG A 111 -1.18 -10.42 25.41
N VAL A 112 -0.72 -11.48 24.79
CA VAL A 112 -0.22 -11.49 23.40
C VAL A 112 -1.24 -12.24 22.54
N THR A 113 -1.83 -11.58 21.56
CA THR A 113 -2.85 -12.20 20.68
C THR A 113 -2.31 -12.35 19.27
N VAL A 114 -2.16 -13.58 18.80
CA VAL A 114 -1.59 -13.90 17.48
C VAL A 114 -2.71 -14.36 16.56
N ASN A 115 -3.05 -13.55 15.55
CA ASN A 115 -4.21 -13.79 14.66
C ASN A 115 -5.49 -14.20 15.43
N GLY A 116 -5.79 -13.48 16.52
CA GLY A 116 -6.97 -13.74 17.37
C GLY A 116 -6.78 -14.80 18.45
N THR A 117 -5.68 -15.58 18.44
CA THR A 117 -5.38 -16.57 19.48
C THR A 117 -4.64 -15.93 20.64
N PRO A 118 -5.22 -15.86 21.86
CA PRO A 118 -4.60 -15.19 23.00
C PRO A 118 -3.62 -16.10 23.75
N PHE A 119 -2.53 -15.51 24.23
CA PHE A 119 -1.54 -16.08 25.12
C PHE A 119 -1.31 -15.14 26.30
N THR A 120 -1.17 -15.69 27.50
CA THR A 120 -0.81 -14.93 28.70
C THR A 120 0.69 -15.10 28.95
N VAL A 121 1.42 -13.99 28.99
CA VAL A 121 2.89 -13.99 29.16
C VAL A 121 3.23 -13.22 30.43
N ALA A 122 3.90 -13.90 31.36
CA ALA A 122 4.45 -13.30 32.56
C ALA A 122 5.86 -12.78 32.28
N LEU A 123 6.08 -11.48 32.45
CA LEU A 123 7.38 -10.84 32.34
C LEU A 123 7.97 -10.66 33.75
N ALA A 124 9.27 -10.94 33.89
CA ALA A 124 9.95 -10.90 35.18
C ALA A 124 11.43 -10.53 35.03
N GLY A 125 11.85 -9.52 35.79
CA GLY A 125 13.21 -9.01 35.84
C GLY A 125 13.51 -7.88 34.85
N THR A 126 14.62 -7.20 35.10
CA THR A 126 15.02 -5.95 34.42
C THR A 126 15.99 -6.15 33.26
N ALA A 127 16.58 -7.34 33.13
CA ALA A 127 17.43 -7.70 32.00
C ALA A 127 16.59 -8.07 30.78
N THR A 128 17.02 -7.65 29.59
CA THR A 128 16.41 -8.08 28.33
C THR A 128 16.59 -9.57 28.14
N LYS A 129 15.48 -10.27 27.87
CA LYS A 129 15.49 -11.69 27.49
C LYS A 129 14.28 -12.02 26.60
N THR A 130 14.33 -13.17 25.95
CA THR A 130 13.21 -13.69 25.17
C THR A 130 12.24 -14.45 26.08
N TYR A 131 10.98 -14.04 26.09
CA TYR A 131 9.88 -14.74 26.73
C TYR A 131 9.14 -15.59 25.71
N ALA A 132 8.88 -16.86 26.03
CA ALA A 132 8.06 -17.71 25.16
C ALA A 132 6.62 -17.20 25.14
N VAL A 133 6.02 -17.11 23.94
CA VAL A 133 4.61 -16.75 23.76
C VAL A 133 3.79 -18.01 23.49
N GLY A 134 4.10 -18.71 22.40
CA GLY A 134 3.38 -19.89 21.97
C GLY A 134 3.46 -20.14 20.48
N THR A 135 2.73 -21.13 20.00
CA THR A 135 2.71 -21.55 18.60
C THR A 135 1.31 -21.45 18.02
N VAL A 136 1.19 -20.93 16.80
CA VAL A 136 -0.04 -20.92 16.02
C VAL A 136 0.18 -21.59 14.67
N ASN A 137 -0.89 -22.09 14.06
CA ASN A 137 -0.87 -22.54 12.68
C ASN A 137 -1.44 -21.44 11.77
N VAL A 138 -0.65 -20.97 10.81
CA VAL A 138 -1.10 -20.00 9.80
C VAL A 138 -1.64 -20.77 8.60
N ALA A 139 -2.89 -20.49 8.21
CA ALA A 139 -3.61 -21.29 7.21
C ALA A 139 -3.21 -20.98 5.75
N ALA A 140 -2.65 -19.81 5.47
CA ALA A 140 -2.32 -19.35 4.12
C ALA A 140 -1.21 -18.28 4.14
N PRO A 141 -0.53 -18.02 3.02
CA PRO A 141 0.40 -16.89 2.91
C PRO A 141 -0.28 -15.57 3.29
N GLY A 142 0.37 -14.75 4.09
CA GLY A 142 -0.21 -13.47 4.50
C GLY A 142 0.46 -12.87 5.72
N TYR A 143 -0.05 -11.69 6.11
CA TYR A 143 0.38 -11.04 7.34
C TYR A 143 -0.17 -11.75 8.57
N VAL A 144 0.69 -11.90 9.56
CA VAL A 144 0.35 -12.28 10.93
C VAL A 144 0.35 -11.02 11.77
N LYS A 145 -0.75 -10.79 12.47
CA LYS A 145 -0.91 -9.70 13.44
C LYS A 145 -0.67 -10.22 14.84
N VAL A 146 0.20 -9.54 15.59
CA VAL A 146 0.50 -9.82 16.99
C VAL A 146 0.14 -8.62 17.83
N ASP A 147 -0.94 -8.71 18.59
CA ASP A 147 -1.40 -7.67 19.51
C ASP A 147 -0.80 -7.86 20.89
N LEU A 148 -0.27 -6.80 21.48
CA LEU A 148 0.27 -6.72 22.84
C LEU A 148 -0.65 -5.85 23.69
N GLN A 149 -1.14 -6.38 24.80
CA GLN A 149 -1.99 -5.65 25.75
C GLN A 149 -1.59 -5.92 27.21
N GLY A 150 -1.52 -4.87 28.02
CA GLY A 150 -1.21 -4.99 29.44
C GLY A 150 -2.35 -5.63 30.21
N VAL A 151 -2.04 -6.49 31.19
CA VAL A 151 -3.04 -7.13 32.07
C VAL A 151 -2.83 -6.70 33.51
N SER A 152 -1.64 -6.92 34.06
CA SER A 152 -1.25 -6.50 35.41
C SER A 152 0.24 -6.15 35.49
N LYS A 153 0.63 -5.36 36.48
CA LYS A 153 2.02 -4.93 36.72
C LYS A 153 2.17 -4.54 38.19
N ASP A 154 3.37 -4.73 38.75
CA ASP A 154 3.70 -4.37 40.14
C ASP A 154 4.37 -2.99 40.27
N GLY A 155 4.49 -2.26 39.16
CA GLY A 155 5.08 -0.93 39.10
C GLY A 155 4.47 -0.04 38.02
N GLY A 156 5.27 0.87 37.48
CA GLY A 156 4.83 1.93 36.57
C GLY A 156 4.49 1.44 35.16
N TYR A 157 5.14 0.38 34.67
CA TYR A 157 5.07 -0.04 33.26
C TYR A 157 4.89 -1.55 33.07
N PHE A 158 4.25 -1.95 31.97
CA PHE A 158 4.10 -3.36 31.57
C PHE A 158 5.39 -3.92 30.98
N GLY A 159 6.28 -3.08 30.45
CA GLY A 159 7.60 -3.46 29.95
C GLY A 159 8.01 -2.71 28.70
N ASP A 160 9.30 -2.76 28.40
CA ASP A 160 9.86 -2.38 27.10
C ASP A 160 9.91 -3.64 26.23
N VAL A 161 9.45 -3.55 24.98
CA VAL A 161 9.47 -4.67 24.03
C VAL A 161 10.20 -4.26 22.76
N SER A 162 11.30 -4.94 22.46
CA SER A 162 12.15 -4.59 21.32
C SER A 162 11.83 -5.38 20.06
N ALA A 163 11.51 -6.67 20.18
CA ALA A 163 11.27 -7.52 19.01
C ALA A 163 10.35 -8.72 19.29
N LEU A 164 9.80 -9.26 18.21
CA LEU A 164 9.29 -10.63 18.17
C LEU A 164 10.39 -11.56 17.67
N LYS A 165 10.54 -12.73 18.31
CA LYS A 165 11.26 -13.87 17.74
C LYS A 165 10.26 -14.74 16.99
N VAL A 166 10.43 -14.89 15.69
CA VAL A 166 9.51 -15.64 14.82
C VAL A 166 10.22 -16.87 14.28
N THR A 167 9.84 -18.06 14.76
CA THR A 167 10.41 -19.34 14.30
C THR A 167 9.41 -20.09 13.43
N THR A 168 9.77 -20.32 12.17
CA THR A 168 8.91 -21.04 11.20
C THR A 168 9.75 -21.59 10.03
N THR A 169 9.21 -22.55 9.29
CA THR A 169 9.83 -23.07 8.06
C THR A 169 9.53 -22.19 6.84
N ALA A 170 8.53 -21.31 6.93
CA ALA A 170 8.19 -20.36 5.86
C ALA A 170 9.18 -19.19 5.82
N THR A 171 9.37 -18.60 4.63
CA THR A 171 10.05 -17.30 4.52
C THR A 171 9.24 -16.22 5.24
N VAL A 172 9.90 -15.44 6.09
CA VAL A 172 9.29 -14.30 6.80
C VAL A 172 9.71 -13.01 6.13
N ASN A 173 8.74 -12.17 5.77
CA ASN A 173 8.96 -10.83 5.22
C ASN A 173 8.48 -9.78 6.23
N TYR A 174 9.31 -8.78 6.50
CA TYR A 174 9.08 -7.72 7.47
C TYR A 174 10.05 -6.57 7.16
N ALA A 175 9.83 -5.41 7.75
CA ALA A 175 10.79 -4.32 7.66
C ALA A 175 12.05 -4.70 8.44
N ASN A 176 13.13 -5.02 7.71
CA ASN A 176 14.39 -5.52 8.26
C ASN A 176 15.55 -4.53 8.06
N ASP A 177 15.31 -3.36 7.47
CA ASP A 177 16.28 -2.28 7.34
C ASP A 177 16.01 -1.15 8.35
N ALA A 178 16.80 -1.13 9.42
CA ALA A 178 16.65 -0.17 10.50
C ALA A 178 16.84 1.29 10.05
N ALA A 179 17.66 1.55 9.03
CA ALA A 179 17.86 2.90 8.51
C ALA A 179 16.59 3.45 7.80
N ASN A 180 15.67 2.56 7.42
CA ASN A 180 14.48 2.88 6.66
C ASN A 180 13.16 2.56 7.39
N TYR A 181 13.17 2.40 8.71
CA TYR A 181 11.95 2.12 9.48
C TYR A 181 10.89 3.20 9.34
N TYR A 182 11.28 4.47 9.28
CA TYR A 182 10.33 5.56 9.02
C TYR A 182 9.52 5.31 7.72
N TRP A 183 10.20 4.99 6.62
CA TRP A 183 9.58 4.71 5.32
C TRP A 183 8.78 3.40 5.33
N SER A 184 9.33 2.35 5.92
CA SER A 184 8.64 1.05 6.05
C SER A 184 7.36 1.15 6.88
N ARG A 185 7.34 2.02 7.89
CA ARG A 185 6.16 2.29 8.71
C ARG A 185 5.13 3.14 7.98
N ARG A 186 5.54 4.17 7.23
CA ARG A 186 4.63 4.85 6.27
C ARG A 186 3.98 3.82 5.35
N GLY A 187 4.76 2.87 4.84
CA GLY A 187 4.30 1.78 4.00
C GLY A 187 4.51 2.05 2.51
N PRO A 188 4.17 1.07 1.66
CA PRO A 188 4.55 1.06 0.26
C PRO A 188 3.67 2.00 -0.57
N SER A 189 4.21 3.12 -1.03
CA SER A 189 3.52 3.96 -2.01
C SER A 189 3.46 3.24 -3.36
N VAL A 190 2.30 3.32 -4.01
CA VAL A 190 2.05 2.70 -5.32
C VAL A 190 1.63 3.74 -6.34
N HIS A 191 1.95 3.48 -7.60
CA HIS A 191 1.72 4.41 -8.69
C HIS A 191 1.07 3.69 -9.88
N MET A 192 0.30 4.45 -10.66
CA MET A 192 -0.26 4.01 -11.93
C MET A 192 0.18 5.00 -13.02
N SER A 193 1.11 4.60 -13.87
CA SER A 193 1.61 5.43 -14.98
C SER A 193 0.81 5.20 -16.24
N TYR A 194 0.35 6.28 -16.89
CA TYR A 194 -0.51 6.20 -18.06
C TYR A 194 0.25 6.37 -19.37
N THR A 195 -0.09 5.58 -20.38
CA THR A 195 0.40 5.81 -21.74
C THR A 195 -0.38 6.95 -22.40
N THR A 196 0.29 8.08 -22.63
CA THR A 196 -0.27 9.28 -23.28
C THR A 196 0.53 9.65 -24.53
N PRO A 197 -0.07 10.28 -25.55
CA PRO A 197 0.64 10.71 -26.74
C PRO A 197 1.70 11.79 -26.43
N ALA A 198 2.66 11.96 -27.34
CA ALA A 198 3.59 13.09 -27.31
C ALA A 198 2.84 14.43 -27.41
N ASN A 199 3.50 15.51 -26.96
CA ASN A 199 2.94 16.87 -26.98
C ASN A 199 1.60 17.00 -26.24
N THR A 200 1.40 16.23 -25.16
CA THR A 200 0.21 16.32 -24.30
C THR A 200 0.20 17.66 -23.56
N GLU A 201 -0.66 18.58 -23.97
CA GLU A 201 -0.80 19.89 -23.34
C GLU A 201 -1.70 19.82 -22.10
N TYR A 202 -2.77 19.01 -22.14
CA TYR A 202 -3.67 18.80 -21.01
C TYR A 202 -3.79 17.32 -20.65
N PHE A 203 -3.86 17.02 -19.36
CA PHE A 203 -4.21 15.70 -18.86
C PHE A 203 -5.42 15.80 -17.93
N TYR A 204 -6.42 14.95 -18.18
CA TYR A 204 -7.66 14.84 -17.42
C TYR A 204 -7.73 13.49 -16.74
N ASN A 205 -8.19 13.46 -15.49
CA ASN A 205 -8.41 12.25 -14.70
C ASN A 205 -9.61 12.42 -13.75
N GLU A 206 -10.31 11.32 -13.48
CA GLU A 206 -11.37 11.26 -12.46
C GLU A 206 -10.93 10.39 -11.30
N MET A 207 -11.08 10.89 -10.08
CA MET A 207 -10.71 10.19 -8.85
C MET A 207 -11.94 9.94 -8.00
N THR A 208 -12.09 8.71 -7.52
CA THR A 208 -13.08 8.36 -6.49
C THR A 208 -12.39 7.61 -5.36
N ILE A 209 -12.52 8.12 -4.14
CA ILE A 209 -12.03 7.45 -2.94
C ILE A 209 -13.25 6.81 -2.28
N PRO A 210 -13.32 5.47 -2.16
CA PRO A 210 -14.45 4.82 -1.52
C PRO A 210 -14.63 5.29 -0.07
N THR A 211 -15.87 5.33 0.41
CA THR A 211 -16.18 5.68 1.81
C THR A 211 -15.39 4.80 2.78
N GLY A 212 -14.71 5.42 3.74
CA GLY A 212 -13.91 4.74 4.75
C GLY A 212 -12.52 4.28 4.27
N GLN A 213 -12.11 4.66 3.05
CA GLN A 213 -10.78 4.38 2.49
C GLN A 213 -9.88 5.62 2.45
N ASP A 214 -10.25 6.66 3.20
CA ASP A 214 -9.64 7.97 3.31
C ASP A 214 -9.04 8.26 4.70
N PRO A 215 -8.17 7.39 5.27
CA PRO A 215 -7.58 7.65 6.58
C PRO A 215 -6.70 8.90 6.55
N ILE A 216 -6.57 9.55 7.70
CA ILE A 216 -5.66 10.69 7.89
C ILE A 216 -4.24 10.28 7.52
N GLY A 217 -3.50 11.19 6.89
CA GLY A 217 -2.14 10.90 6.41
C GLY A 217 -2.10 10.40 4.97
N SER A 218 -3.23 10.38 4.26
CA SER A 218 -3.27 9.89 2.88
C SER A 218 -3.09 11.02 1.88
N TYR A 219 -2.26 10.78 0.86
CA TYR A 219 -2.22 11.56 -0.36
C TYR A 219 -2.70 10.71 -1.54
N PHE A 220 -3.86 11.09 -2.09
CA PHE A 220 -4.43 10.56 -3.32
C PHE A 220 -4.05 11.49 -4.47
N MET A 221 -3.04 11.13 -5.24
CA MET A 221 -2.51 11.98 -6.31
C MET A 221 -3.15 11.60 -7.65
N ALA A 222 -3.83 12.56 -8.28
CA ALA A 222 -4.58 12.37 -9.52
C ALA A 222 -3.70 12.53 -10.76
N ASN A 223 -3.03 13.67 -10.90
CA ASN A 223 -2.32 14.07 -12.11
C ASN A 223 -0.87 14.42 -11.78
N GLY A 224 -0.02 13.42 -11.85
CA GLY A 224 1.43 13.55 -11.74
C GLY A 224 2.04 13.72 -13.12
N PHE A 225 3.16 14.42 -13.18
CA PHE A 225 3.91 14.65 -14.41
C PHE A 225 5.39 14.81 -14.07
N SER A 226 6.25 14.73 -15.08
CA SER A 226 7.66 15.03 -14.88
C SER A 226 7.82 16.49 -14.45
N GLY A 227 8.21 16.72 -13.19
CA GLY A 227 8.33 18.07 -12.62
C GLY A 227 7.19 18.50 -11.69
N GLY A 228 6.19 17.66 -11.39
CA GLY A 228 5.23 17.98 -10.33
C GLY A 228 4.10 16.98 -10.13
N TYR A 229 3.14 17.37 -9.30
CA TYR A 229 1.99 16.55 -8.93
C TYR A 229 0.77 17.39 -8.57
N PHE A 230 -0.42 16.80 -8.77
CA PHE A 230 -1.70 17.40 -8.42
C PHE A 230 -2.68 16.35 -7.88
N GLY A 231 -3.29 16.61 -6.72
CA GLY A 231 -4.24 15.68 -6.10
C GLY A 231 -4.84 16.18 -4.80
N ILE A 232 -5.28 15.27 -3.93
CA ILE A 232 -5.99 15.60 -2.70
C ILE A 232 -5.47 14.84 -1.47
N GLN A 233 -5.45 15.52 -0.32
CA GLN A 233 -4.90 15.01 0.94
C GLN A 233 -5.94 15.00 2.07
N VAL A 234 -5.78 14.07 3.01
CA VAL A 234 -6.47 14.07 4.30
C VAL A 234 -5.49 14.52 5.38
N LYS A 235 -5.59 15.78 5.83
CA LYS A 235 -4.64 16.37 6.78
C LYS A 235 -5.00 16.05 8.22
N SER A 236 -6.28 16.14 8.54
CA SER A 236 -6.82 15.89 9.88
C SER A 236 -8.27 15.42 9.79
N THR A 237 -8.93 15.27 10.94
CA THR A 237 -10.38 15.01 11.02
C THR A 237 -11.24 16.16 10.48
N THR A 238 -10.69 17.37 10.36
CA THR A 238 -11.45 18.60 10.01
C THR A 238 -10.88 19.34 8.80
N GLU A 239 -9.75 18.90 8.27
CA GLU A 239 -9.02 19.60 7.21
C GLU A 239 -8.55 18.66 6.11
N ARG A 240 -8.88 19.03 4.87
CA ARG A 240 -8.49 18.34 3.65
C ARG A 240 -8.04 19.33 2.60
N TRP A 241 -7.04 18.94 1.82
CA TRP A 241 -6.41 19.82 0.85
C TRP A 241 -6.59 19.31 -0.57
N ILE A 242 -6.75 20.24 -1.51
CA ILE A 242 -6.37 20.05 -2.92
C ILE A 242 -4.97 20.62 -3.07
N LEU A 243 -3.98 19.81 -3.45
CA LEU A 243 -2.57 20.20 -3.49
C LEU A 243 -2.02 20.09 -4.91
N PHE A 244 -1.39 21.16 -5.39
CA PHE A 244 -0.68 21.25 -6.66
C PHE A 244 0.75 21.76 -6.43
N SER A 245 1.75 20.99 -6.84
CA SER A 245 3.16 21.33 -6.67
C SER A 245 3.95 21.16 -7.95
N VAL A 246 4.97 22.01 -8.12
CA VAL A 246 5.92 21.98 -9.23
C VAL A 246 7.33 22.12 -8.66
N TRP A 247 8.19 21.14 -8.91
CA TRP A 247 9.60 21.17 -8.49
C TRP A 247 10.37 22.29 -9.21
N ASP A 248 11.43 22.75 -8.57
CA ASP A 248 12.44 23.61 -9.20
C ASP A 248 13.03 22.94 -10.45
N ALA A 249 13.65 23.74 -11.32
CA ALA A 249 14.33 23.22 -12.50
C ALA A 249 15.57 22.40 -12.13
N ASP A 250 15.95 21.45 -12.98
CA ASP A 250 17.06 20.52 -12.70
C ASP A 250 18.41 21.25 -12.54
N ASN A 251 18.55 22.44 -13.12
CA ASN A 251 19.72 23.31 -12.95
C ASN A 251 19.67 24.18 -11.66
N GLY A 252 18.70 23.95 -10.77
CA GLY A 252 18.50 24.67 -9.53
C GLY A 252 17.72 25.98 -9.65
N ALA A 253 17.30 26.39 -10.85
CA ALA A 253 16.51 27.60 -11.03
C ALA A 253 15.12 27.45 -10.40
N LYS A 254 14.70 28.49 -9.68
CA LYS A 254 13.50 28.45 -8.84
C LYS A 254 12.21 28.55 -9.63
N THR A 255 11.28 27.68 -9.30
CA THR A 255 9.90 27.76 -9.80
C THR A 255 9.20 28.97 -9.19
N THR A 256 8.43 29.70 -10.00
CA THR A 256 7.80 30.98 -9.61
C THR A 256 6.31 30.94 -9.83
N LEU A 257 5.54 31.54 -8.90
CA LEU A 257 4.09 31.64 -9.03
C LEU A 257 3.77 32.66 -10.13
N VAL A 258 2.91 32.28 -11.07
CA VAL A 258 2.39 33.19 -12.10
C VAL A 258 1.05 33.77 -11.64
N SER A 259 0.14 32.91 -11.20
CA SER A 259 -1.21 33.27 -10.75
C SER A 259 -1.81 32.14 -9.93
N LYS A 260 -2.86 32.45 -9.17
CA LYS A 260 -3.61 31.48 -8.35
C LYS A 260 -5.08 31.86 -8.22
N GLY A 261 -5.92 30.86 -8.02
CA GLY A 261 -7.35 31.03 -7.85
C GLY A 261 -7.74 31.57 -6.47
N ALA A 262 -9.01 31.99 -6.35
CA ALA A 262 -9.55 32.51 -5.11
C ALA A 262 -9.50 31.46 -3.97
N GLY A 263 -8.98 31.89 -2.81
CA GLY A 263 -8.82 31.06 -1.61
C GLY A 263 -7.66 30.06 -1.68
N VAL A 264 -6.84 30.09 -2.72
CA VAL A 264 -5.65 29.24 -2.84
C VAL A 264 -4.49 29.89 -2.08
N VAL A 265 -3.83 29.09 -1.27
CA VAL A 265 -2.59 29.44 -0.56
C VAL A 265 -1.41 28.91 -1.37
N ASP A 266 -0.34 29.69 -1.49
CA ASP A 266 0.91 29.30 -2.13
C ASP A 266 2.06 29.36 -1.14
N ASN A 267 3.03 28.45 -1.30
CA ASN A 267 4.24 28.32 -0.48
C ASN A 267 5.39 27.76 -1.33
N SER A 268 6.61 27.82 -0.82
CA SER A 268 7.71 26.94 -1.26
C SER A 268 7.69 25.63 -0.49
N PHE A 269 8.28 24.56 -1.04
CA PHE A 269 8.50 23.29 -0.35
C PHE A 269 9.96 22.81 -0.40
N GLY A 270 10.31 21.89 0.49
CA GLY A 270 11.66 21.33 0.68
C GLY A 270 11.64 19.87 1.17
N GLY A 271 12.81 19.29 1.46
CA GLY A 271 12.98 17.96 2.07
C GLY A 271 13.13 16.82 1.07
N GLU A 272 12.17 16.68 0.14
CA GLU A 272 12.16 15.68 -0.93
C GLU A 272 12.35 16.36 -2.31
N GLY A 273 13.38 17.21 -2.37
CA GLY A 273 13.57 18.22 -3.42
C GLY A 273 12.98 19.57 -3.00
N THR A 274 13.04 20.56 -3.89
CA THR A 274 12.52 21.92 -3.65
C THR A 274 11.61 22.38 -4.78
N GLY A 275 10.71 23.31 -4.51
CA GLY A 275 9.82 23.86 -5.53
C GLY A 275 8.73 24.78 -4.98
N GLY A 276 7.75 25.09 -5.82
CA GLY A 276 6.54 25.83 -5.48
C GLY A 276 5.35 24.90 -5.27
N GLN A 277 4.56 25.14 -4.23
CA GLN A 277 3.31 24.44 -3.98
C GLN A 277 2.16 25.41 -3.77
N SER A 278 0.98 24.98 -4.16
CA SER A 278 -0.27 25.68 -3.93
C SER A 278 -1.31 24.71 -3.42
N TYR A 279 -2.10 25.12 -2.44
CA TYR A 279 -3.18 24.31 -1.92
C TYR A 279 -4.44 25.11 -1.65
N LEU A 280 -5.56 24.41 -1.75
CA LEU A 280 -6.88 24.90 -1.36
C LEU A 280 -7.40 24.01 -0.24
N VAL A 281 -7.78 24.61 0.89
CA VAL A 281 -8.55 23.89 1.91
C VAL A 281 -9.95 23.64 1.35
N TYR A 282 -10.26 22.37 1.10
CA TYR A 282 -11.54 21.93 0.59
C TYR A 282 -11.85 20.56 1.20
N ASN A 283 -12.86 20.52 2.06
CA ASN A 283 -13.30 19.32 2.76
C ASN A 283 -14.09 18.39 1.83
N TRP A 284 -13.37 17.83 0.85
CA TRP A 284 -13.89 16.82 -0.06
C TRP A 284 -14.41 15.60 0.71
N ILE A 285 -15.37 14.91 0.10
CA ILE A 285 -16.20 13.85 0.66
C ILE A 285 -15.86 12.54 -0.04
N ALA A 286 -15.52 11.50 0.72
CA ALA A 286 -15.32 10.16 0.17
C ALA A 286 -16.63 9.63 -0.44
N GLY A 287 -16.52 8.89 -1.55
CA GLY A 287 -17.64 8.43 -2.37
C GLY A 287 -17.92 9.32 -3.57
N ASN A 288 -17.57 10.61 -3.51
CA ASN A 288 -17.70 11.51 -4.66
C ASN A 288 -16.59 11.29 -5.70
N THR A 289 -16.94 11.51 -6.96
CA THR A 289 -15.97 11.52 -8.08
C THR A 289 -15.54 12.95 -8.37
N TYR A 290 -14.28 13.25 -8.10
CA TYR A 290 -13.64 14.52 -8.40
C TYR A 290 -12.91 14.47 -9.75
N ARG A 291 -12.78 15.61 -10.42
CA ARG A 291 -12.10 15.69 -11.72
C ARG A 291 -10.91 16.64 -11.65
N PHE A 292 -9.83 16.27 -12.31
CA PHE A 292 -8.56 16.99 -12.27
C PHE A 292 -8.10 17.26 -13.69
N ILE A 293 -7.74 18.52 -13.95
CA ILE A 293 -7.03 18.90 -15.18
C ILE A 293 -5.69 19.51 -14.78
N THR A 294 -4.63 19.01 -15.41
CA THR A 294 -3.32 19.68 -15.42
C THR A 294 -3.00 20.10 -16.84
N ARG A 295 -2.28 21.20 -16.98
CA ARG A 295 -1.76 21.70 -18.25
C ARG A 295 -0.28 21.99 -18.13
N ALA A 296 0.50 21.65 -19.14
CA ALA A 296 1.86 22.17 -19.34
C ALA A 296 1.97 22.85 -20.69
N ARG A 297 2.40 24.12 -20.71
CA ARG A 297 2.59 24.88 -21.94
C ARG A 297 3.95 25.59 -21.92
N PRO A 298 4.82 25.36 -22.92
CA PRO A 298 5.99 26.20 -23.15
C PRO A 298 5.62 27.68 -23.22
N ASP A 299 6.37 28.54 -22.55
CA ASP A 299 6.07 29.98 -22.46
C ASP A 299 6.69 30.81 -23.59
N GLY A 300 7.48 30.19 -24.48
CA GLY A 300 8.21 30.86 -25.56
C GLY A 300 9.45 31.64 -25.11
N SER A 301 9.78 31.62 -23.82
CA SER A 301 10.87 32.35 -23.16
C SER A 301 11.82 31.45 -22.36
N GLY A 302 11.89 30.16 -22.72
CA GLY A 302 12.77 29.18 -22.07
C GLY A 302 12.23 28.56 -20.79
N GLY A 303 10.93 28.72 -20.50
CA GLY A 303 10.23 28.06 -19.39
C GLY A 303 8.96 27.34 -19.82
N THR A 304 8.34 26.66 -18.86
CA THR A 304 7.04 25.99 -19.03
C THR A 304 6.11 26.42 -17.91
N ASN A 305 4.90 26.84 -18.27
CA ASN A 305 3.83 27.13 -17.33
C ASN A 305 3.02 25.87 -17.08
N PHE A 306 2.93 25.47 -15.81
CA PHE A 306 2.12 24.36 -15.33
C PHE A 306 0.89 24.89 -14.61
N SER A 307 -0.30 24.51 -15.04
CA SER A 307 -1.56 25.00 -14.48
C SER A 307 -2.45 23.84 -14.02
N ALA A 308 -3.25 24.05 -12.98
CA ALA A 308 -4.11 23.00 -12.42
C ALA A 308 -5.53 23.50 -12.10
N TRP A 309 -6.52 22.65 -12.39
CA TRP A 309 -7.94 22.88 -12.12
C TRP A 309 -8.60 21.66 -11.47
N PHE A 310 -9.41 21.93 -10.45
CA PHE A 310 -10.15 20.94 -9.69
C PHE A 310 -11.66 21.13 -9.89
N TYR A 311 -12.37 20.06 -10.22
CA TYR A 311 -13.82 20.05 -10.29
C TYR A 311 -14.39 19.29 -9.09
N ALA A 312 -15.29 19.96 -8.38
CA ALA A 312 -16.01 19.38 -7.26
C ALA A 312 -17.48 19.17 -7.64
N PRO A 313 -18.02 17.94 -7.56
CA PRO A 313 -19.41 17.68 -7.90
C PRO A 313 -20.40 18.40 -6.97
N GLU A 314 -19.99 18.77 -5.76
CA GLU A 314 -20.85 19.49 -4.80
C GLU A 314 -21.16 20.92 -5.25
N THR A 315 -20.25 21.54 -5.99
CA THR A 315 -20.42 22.92 -6.49
C THR A 315 -20.72 22.96 -7.98
N GLY A 316 -20.45 21.87 -8.72
CA GLY A 316 -20.74 21.76 -10.14
C GLY A 316 -19.82 22.60 -11.04
N VAL A 317 -18.75 23.20 -10.49
CA VAL A 317 -17.87 24.14 -11.21
C VAL A 317 -16.40 23.75 -11.11
N TRP A 318 -15.63 24.12 -12.15
CA TRP A 318 -14.18 24.07 -12.12
C TRP A 318 -13.63 25.20 -11.25
N ARG A 319 -12.65 24.87 -10.41
CA ARG A 319 -11.86 25.84 -9.64
C ARG A 319 -10.43 25.83 -10.15
N TYR A 320 -9.94 27.00 -10.49
CA TYR A 320 -8.52 27.21 -10.76
C TYR A 320 -7.72 27.15 -9.46
N ILE A 321 -6.62 26.39 -9.48
CA ILE A 321 -5.71 26.27 -8.34
C ILE A 321 -4.57 27.27 -8.50
N ALA A 322 -3.63 26.99 -9.40
CA ALA A 322 -2.54 27.90 -9.69
C ALA A 322 -1.91 27.62 -11.04
N THR A 323 -1.09 28.58 -11.47
CA THR A 323 -0.10 28.43 -12.52
C THR A 323 1.27 28.73 -11.95
N TRP A 324 2.19 27.77 -12.10
CA TRP A 324 3.59 27.89 -11.75
C TRP A 324 4.43 27.90 -13.02
N LYS A 325 5.43 28.77 -13.08
CA LYS A 325 6.45 28.76 -14.13
C LYS A 325 7.67 27.98 -13.65
N ARG A 326 7.98 26.87 -14.32
CA ARG A 326 9.25 26.15 -14.17
C ARG A 326 10.23 26.68 -15.22
N PRO A 327 11.29 27.40 -14.83
CA PRO A 327 12.28 27.93 -15.77
C PRO A 327 13.17 26.83 -16.35
N ALA A 328 13.98 27.17 -17.36
CA ALA A 328 14.97 26.27 -17.99
C ALA A 328 14.41 24.91 -18.42
N THR A 329 13.11 24.86 -18.68
CA THR A 329 12.35 23.64 -18.99
C THR A 329 11.38 24.01 -20.09
N VAL A 330 11.48 23.39 -21.26
CA VAL A 330 10.58 23.65 -22.41
C VAL A 330 9.91 22.32 -22.77
N THR A 331 8.73 22.08 -22.21
CA THR A 331 8.06 20.77 -22.32
C THR A 331 6.54 20.88 -22.35
N TYR A 332 5.93 19.84 -22.92
CA TYR A 332 4.54 19.47 -22.64
C TYR A 332 4.51 18.43 -21.49
N LEU A 333 3.33 17.96 -21.09
CA LEU A 333 3.22 16.95 -20.03
C LEU A 333 3.87 15.63 -20.48
N THR A 334 4.70 15.08 -19.61
CA THR A 334 5.34 13.77 -19.75
C THR A 334 5.20 13.01 -18.44
N SER A 335 5.33 11.67 -18.50
CA SER A 335 5.21 10.79 -17.32
C SER A 335 3.89 10.99 -16.55
N ASN A 336 2.77 11.08 -17.27
CA ASN A 336 1.45 11.24 -16.67
C ASN A 336 1.14 10.02 -15.79
N HIS A 337 0.85 10.24 -14.50
CA HIS A 337 0.61 9.15 -13.55
C HIS A 337 -0.32 9.56 -12.41
N SER A 338 -0.74 8.58 -11.62
CA SER A 338 -1.38 8.76 -10.32
C SER A 338 -0.60 8.00 -9.25
N PHE A 339 -0.74 8.37 -7.97
CA PHE A 339 -0.18 7.59 -6.87
C PHE A 339 -1.06 7.59 -5.63
N LEU A 340 -0.76 6.66 -4.72
CA LEU A 340 -1.37 6.55 -3.41
C LEU A 340 -0.27 6.44 -2.36
N GLU A 341 -0.27 7.38 -1.42
CA GLU A 341 0.78 7.51 -0.41
C GLU A 341 0.19 7.64 0.99
N ASN A 342 0.91 7.11 1.98
CA ASN A 342 0.78 7.48 3.37
C ASN A 342 1.97 8.37 3.77
N PHE A 343 1.71 9.57 4.30
CA PHE A 343 2.72 10.50 4.80
C PHE A 343 2.84 10.52 6.33
N ILE A 344 2.13 9.64 7.05
CA ILE A 344 2.20 9.51 8.52
C ILE A 344 2.65 8.09 8.86
N ASP A 345 3.89 7.95 9.34
CA ASP A 345 4.50 6.66 9.68
C ASP A 345 3.70 5.90 10.75
N THR A 346 3.10 6.60 11.70
CA THR A 346 2.24 6.00 12.74
C THR A 346 0.90 5.45 12.22
N ASN A 347 0.51 5.75 10.97
CA ASN A 347 -0.75 5.29 10.36
C ASN A 347 -0.57 4.13 9.36
N GLY A 348 0.62 3.52 9.28
CA GLY A 348 0.90 2.42 8.34
C GLY A 348 0.01 1.18 8.47
N TYR A 349 -0.56 0.96 9.65
CA TYR A 349 -1.51 -0.12 9.94
C TYR A 349 -2.93 0.14 9.42
N THR A 350 -3.18 1.31 8.82
CA THR A 350 -4.46 1.64 8.18
C THR A 350 -4.37 1.46 6.68
N GLY A 351 -5.37 0.79 6.11
CA GLY A 351 -5.52 0.61 4.67
C GLY A 351 -6.16 1.82 4.02
N ARG A 352 -5.75 2.14 2.80
CA ARG A 352 -6.31 3.21 1.98
C ARG A 352 -6.45 2.74 0.54
N ARG A 353 -7.43 3.29 -0.18
CA ARG A 353 -7.78 2.84 -1.53
C ARG A 353 -8.36 3.98 -2.35
N VAL A 354 -8.11 3.95 -3.66
CA VAL A 354 -8.63 4.93 -4.62
C VAL A 354 -8.87 4.27 -5.98
N GLN A 355 -9.85 4.80 -6.70
CA GLN A 355 -10.12 4.47 -8.09
C GLN A 355 -9.85 5.67 -9.00
N TYR A 356 -9.26 5.40 -10.15
CA TYR A 356 -8.97 6.37 -11.21
C TYR A 356 -9.69 5.97 -12.49
N GLY A 357 -10.55 6.86 -13.00
CA GLY A 357 -11.35 6.64 -14.19
C GLY A 357 -11.13 7.71 -15.26
N ASN A 358 -11.55 7.36 -16.48
CA ASN A 358 -11.72 8.31 -17.57
C ASN A 358 -10.47 9.17 -17.87
N GLN A 359 -9.28 8.58 -17.95
CA GLN A 359 -8.07 9.34 -18.27
C GLN A 359 -8.07 9.76 -19.75
N TRP A 360 -7.81 11.05 -20.00
CA TRP A 360 -7.71 11.62 -21.34
C TRP A 360 -6.56 12.62 -21.44
N ALA A 361 -5.85 12.59 -22.55
CA ALA A 361 -4.79 13.52 -22.89
C ALA A 361 -5.23 14.37 -24.08
N ARG A 362 -5.04 15.70 -24.01
CA ARG A 362 -5.24 16.60 -25.14
C ARG A 362 -3.89 17.12 -25.62
N ASN A 363 -3.56 16.91 -26.89
CA ASN A 363 -2.32 17.44 -27.45
C ASN A 363 -2.40 18.95 -27.76
N ALA A 364 -1.27 19.56 -28.08
CA ALA A 364 -1.17 20.98 -28.44
C ALA A 364 -1.99 21.40 -29.67
N ASN A 365 -2.31 20.46 -30.58
CA ASN A 365 -3.18 20.69 -31.74
C ASN A 365 -4.67 20.58 -31.39
N GLY A 366 -4.97 20.17 -30.17
CA GLY A 366 -6.32 20.06 -29.62
C GLY A 366 -7.01 18.72 -29.80
N THR A 367 -6.30 17.69 -30.26
CA THR A 367 -6.81 16.32 -30.36
C THR A 367 -6.83 15.66 -28.98
N TRP A 368 -7.97 15.10 -28.61
CA TRP A 368 -8.13 14.27 -27.41
C TRP A 368 -7.80 12.81 -27.70
N SER A 369 -7.15 12.15 -26.75
CA SER A 369 -6.80 10.73 -26.80
C SER A 369 -7.07 10.08 -25.45
N GLU A 370 -7.86 9.01 -25.46
CA GLU A 370 -8.17 8.25 -24.26
C GLU A 370 -6.95 7.42 -23.83
N ALA A 371 -6.51 7.56 -22.58
CA ALA A 371 -5.39 6.78 -22.05
C ALA A 371 -5.93 5.52 -21.37
N THR A 372 -5.85 4.36 -22.03
CA THR A 372 -6.45 3.10 -21.55
C THR A 372 -5.46 2.13 -20.90
N ILE A 373 -4.16 2.39 -21.01
CA ILE A 373 -3.09 1.55 -20.47
C ILE A 373 -2.48 2.24 -19.25
N GLY A 374 -2.44 1.51 -18.13
CA GLY A 374 -1.81 1.91 -16.88
C GLY A 374 -0.74 0.90 -16.45
N ARG A 375 0.45 1.35 -16.06
CA ARG A 375 1.52 0.52 -15.52
C ARG A 375 1.60 0.70 -14.00
N LEU A 376 1.47 -0.40 -13.27
CA LEU A 376 1.64 -0.41 -11.81
C LEU A 376 3.13 -0.37 -11.45
N THR A 377 3.52 0.56 -10.58
CA THR A 377 4.85 0.60 -9.96
C THR A 377 4.74 0.83 -8.45
N GLY A 378 5.85 0.67 -7.74
CA GLY A 378 5.95 0.90 -6.30
C GLY A 378 7.22 1.67 -5.96
N ASP A 379 7.24 2.27 -4.78
CA ASP A 379 8.42 2.95 -4.23
C ASP A 379 9.52 1.97 -3.77
N ALA A 380 10.56 2.52 -3.13
CA ALA A 380 11.67 1.73 -2.59
C ALA A 380 11.21 0.72 -1.50
N THR A 381 10.15 1.02 -0.76
CA THR A 381 9.58 0.11 0.24
C THR A 381 9.05 -1.17 -0.44
N VAL A 382 8.45 -1.03 -1.62
CA VAL A 382 8.02 -2.15 -2.46
C VAL A 382 9.22 -2.92 -3.02
N THR A 383 10.16 -2.22 -3.68
CA THR A 383 11.27 -2.90 -4.39
C THR A 383 12.24 -3.59 -3.44
N ASN A 384 12.37 -3.09 -2.21
CA ASN A 384 13.22 -3.68 -1.16
C ASN A 384 12.45 -4.69 -0.29
N ALA A 385 11.22 -5.06 -0.67
CA ALA A 385 10.36 -6.03 0.01
C ALA A 385 10.17 -5.76 1.53
N GLN A 386 10.24 -4.50 1.95
CA GLN A 386 10.07 -4.12 3.36
C GLN A 386 8.60 -4.25 3.79
N ARG A 387 7.69 -4.03 2.85
CA ARG A 387 6.23 -4.18 3.01
C ARG A 387 5.63 -4.80 1.76
N MET A 388 4.61 -5.62 1.94
CA MET A 388 3.95 -6.40 0.90
C MET A 388 2.45 -6.10 0.78
N ASP A 389 1.92 -5.17 1.56
CA ASP A 389 0.53 -4.74 1.52
C ASP A 389 0.35 -3.58 0.53
N TYR A 390 0.58 -3.91 -0.75
CA TYR A 390 0.39 -3.04 -1.90
C TYR A 390 -0.36 -3.75 -3.03
N ALA A 391 -1.22 -3.02 -3.73
CA ALA A 391 -1.93 -3.54 -4.89
C ALA A 391 -2.36 -2.42 -5.83
N GLY A 392 -2.55 -2.78 -7.09
CA GLY A 392 -3.19 -1.96 -8.08
C GLY A 392 -3.60 -2.80 -9.28
N GLY A 393 -4.43 -2.23 -10.14
CA GLY A 393 -4.93 -2.95 -11.32
C GLY A 393 -6.27 -2.40 -11.77
N LEU A 394 -7.17 -3.30 -12.18
CA LEU A 394 -8.50 -2.94 -12.65
C LEU A 394 -9.58 -3.35 -11.64
N GLU A 395 -10.54 -2.45 -11.44
CA GLU A 395 -11.77 -2.70 -10.70
C GLU A 395 -12.91 -1.96 -11.39
N ASN A 396 -13.98 -2.67 -11.76
CA ASN A 396 -15.18 -2.09 -12.37
C ASN A 396 -14.89 -1.16 -13.57
N GLY A 397 -13.97 -1.56 -14.45
CA GLY A 397 -13.58 -0.79 -15.64
C GLY A 397 -12.72 0.45 -15.35
N ARG A 398 -12.27 0.65 -14.11
CA ARG A 398 -11.39 1.73 -13.68
C ARG A 398 -10.06 1.17 -13.19
N PHE A 399 -9.02 2.00 -13.15
CA PHE A 399 -7.82 1.65 -12.42
C PHE A 399 -8.07 1.80 -10.92
N TYR A 400 -7.38 1.03 -10.09
CA TYR A 400 -7.34 1.25 -8.65
C TYR A 400 -5.92 1.14 -8.11
N LEU A 401 -5.70 1.79 -6.97
CA LEU A 401 -4.53 1.62 -6.12
C LEU A 401 -4.99 1.36 -4.68
N ARG A 402 -4.24 0.53 -3.96
CA ARG A 402 -4.44 0.23 -2.53
C ARG A 402 -3.10 -0.01 -1.86
N ASN A 403 -2.89 0.54 -0.67
CA ASN A 403 -1.74 0.21 0.17
C ASN A 403 -2.07 0.31 1.67
N GLY A 404 -1.15 -0.17 2.50
CA GLY A 404 -1.26 -0.14 3.95
C GLY A 404 -2.30 -1.12 4.51
N GLY A 405 -2.35 -1.22 5.83
CA GLY A 405 -3.34 -2.06 6.50
C GLY A 405 -3.04 -3.56 6.52
N PHE A 406 -1.85 -3.98 6.08
CA PHE A 406 -1.35 -5.34 6.23
C PHE A 406 -2.28 -6.42 5.64
N PHE A 407 -2.92 -6.13 4.50
CA PHE A 407 -3.72 -7.13 3.78
C PHE A 407 -2.81 -8.22 3.16
N ALA A 408 -3.36 -9.42 2.97
CA ALA A 408 -2.58 -10.61 2.63
C ALA A 408 -2.11 -10.68 1.17
N ASP A 409 -3.02 -10.35 0.24
CA ASP A 409 -2.81 -10.48 -1.20
C ASP A 409 -2.21 -9.22 -1.81
N TYR A 410 -1.21 -9.36 -2.67
CA TYR A 410 -0.54 -8.23 -3.31
C TYR A 410 -0.43 -8.45 -4.81
N VAL A 411 -0.23 -7.36 -5.55
CA VAL A 411 -0.06 -7.42 -7.00
C VAL A 411 1.40 -7.08 -7.32
N PRO A 412 2.18 -7.99 -7.95
CA PRO A 412 3.54 -7.69 -8.34
C PRO A 412 3.59 -6.46 -9.25
N VAL A 413 4.51 -5.54 -8.96
CA VAL A 413 4.70 -4.31 -9.74
C VAL A 413 5.33 -4.59 -11.11
N ASN A 414 5.44 -3.56 -11.95
CA ASN A 414 5.98 -3.59 -13.31
C ASN A 414 5.10 -4.34 -14.33
N GLN A 415 3.79 -4.38 -14.07
CA GLN A 415 2.80 -4.95 -14.98
C GLN A 415 1.91 -3.86 -15.57
N ASN A 416 1.45 -4.08 -16.80
CA ASN A 416 0.49 -3.21 -17.47
C ASN A 416 -0.93 -3.75 -17.28
N PHE A 417 -1.88 -2.83 -17.16
CA PHE A 417 -3.31 -3.08 -17.10
C PHE A 417 -3.99 -2.24 -18.17
N THR A 418 -4.97 -2.83 -18.85
CA THR A 418 -5.74 -2.15 -19.91
C THR A 418 -7.20 -2.07 -19.50
N ARG A 419 -7.68 -0.86 -19.19
CA ARG A 419 -9.10 -0.65 -18.94
C ARG A 419 -9.89 -0.65 -20.26
N PRO A 420 -11.18 -1.00 -20.27
CA PRO A 420 -12.04 -0.80 -21.44
C PRO A 420 -12.05 0.67 -21.86
N ALA A 421 -11.94 0.93 -23.17
CA ALA A 421 -12.15 2.25 -23.73
C ALA A 421 -13.62 2.64 -23.58
N THR A 422 -13.88 3.86 -23.13
CA THR A 422 -15.24 4.42 -23.04
C THR A 422 -15.61 5.18 -24.31
N GLY A 423 -14.62 5.74 -25.02
CA GLY A 423 -14.83 6.63 -26.15
C GLY A 423 -15.53 7.95 -25.80
N GLN A 424 -15.78 8.20 -24.51
CA GLN A 424 -16.48 9.40 -24.03
C GLN A 424 -15.46 10.43 -23.58
N GLN A 425 -15.20 11.42 -24.44
CA GLN A 425 -14.35 12.56 -24.09
C GLN A 425 -14.93 13.29 -22.87
N PRO A 426 -14.08 13.88 -21.98
CA PRO A 426 -14.55 14.71 -20.89
C PRO A 426 -15.40 15.88 -21.41
N THR A 427 -16.57 16.09 -20.80
CA THR A 427 -17.44 17.23 -21.10
C THR A 427 -16.87 18.50 -20.46
N VAL A 428 -15.85 19.08 -21.11
CA VAL A 428 -15.17 20.30 -20.67
C VAL A 428 -14.68 21.09 -21.88
N ASP A 429 -14.97 22.39 -21.89
CA ASP A 429 -14.30 23.33 -22.79
C ASP A 429 -13.08 23.91 -22.09
N VAL A 430 -11.90 23.38 -22.43
CA VAL A 430 -10.61 23.79 -21.83
C VAL A 430 -10.26 25.25 -22.13
N SER A 431 -10.88 25.88 -23.14
CA SER A 431 -10.68 27.31 -23.43
C SER A 431 -11.46 28.25 -22.50
N SER A 432 -12.48 27.70 -21.83
CA SER A 432 -13.36 28.43 -20.90
C SER A 432 -13.02 28.20 -19.41
N LEU A 433 -11.95 27.45 -19.12
CA LEU A 433 -11.53 27.21 -17.74
C LEU A 433 -11.19 28.54 -17.04
N PRO A 434 -11.57 28.69 -15.75
CA PRO A 434 -11.28 29.92 -15.00
C PRO A 434 -9.76 30.14 -14.88
N GLN A 435 -9.36 31.40 -14.73
CA GLN A 435 -7.97 31.83 -14.55
C GLN A 435 -7.80 32.64 -13.27
#